data_AF-A0A974YYE0-F1
#
_entry.id   AF-A0A974YYE0-F1
#
_cell.length_a   1.000
_cell.length_b   1.000
_cell.length_c   1.000
_cell.angle_alpha   90.00
_cell.angle_beta   90.00
_cell.angle_gamma   90.00
#
_symmetry.space_group_name_H-M   'P 1'
#
loop_
_entity.id
_entity.type
_entity.pdbx_description
1 polymer ?
#
loop_
_entity_poly.entity_id
_entity_poly.type
_entity_poly.pdbx_seq_one_letter_code
_entity_poly.pdbx_strand_id
1 'polypeptide(L)'
;MSNKKRSTLLIVLLVSIFICACPGFALLIPGVNAFFDVLQTGNVVSQEDYIWDMVLSGGAILLALLAIAVPIILFVVWLFTRKSKDPYDQREPTGASADDPLPPTR
;
A
#
# COMPACT_ATOMS: atom_id res chain seq x y z
N MET A 1 -3.97 -18.10 -7.38
CA MET A 1 -3.34 -18.07 -6.05
C MET A 1 -4.24 -18.85 -5.10
N SER A 2 -3.71 -19.78 -4.30
CA SER A 2 -4.53 -20.44 -3.26
C SER A 2 -5.13 -19.39 -2.32
N ASN A 3 -6.38 -19.56 -1.89
CA ASN A 3 -7.05 -18.64 -0.95
C ASN A 3 -6.20 -18.35 0.30
N LYS A 4 -5.42 -19.35 0.76
CA LYS A 4 -4.48 -19.21 1.88
C LYS A 4 -3.39 -18.17 1.61
N LYS A 5 -2.78 -18.20 0.41
CA LYS A 5 -1.75 -17.23 -0.02
C LYS A 5 -2.30 -15.81 -0.18
N ARG A 6 -3.58 -15.68 -0.58
CA ARG A 6 -4.24 -14.37 -0.74
C ARG A 6 -4.51 -13.71 0.61
N SER A 7 -4.99 -14.46 1.60
CA SER A 7 -5.18 -13.97 2.97
C SER A 7 -3.85 -13.58 3.62
N THR A 8 -2.78 -14.37 3.43
CA THR A 8 -1.45 -14.02 3.94
C THR A 8 -0.94 -12.69 3.35
N LEU A 9 -1.13 -12.46 2.04
CA LEU A 9 -0.68 -11.23 1.40
C LEU A 9 -1.45 -9.99 1.90
N LEU A 10 -2.77 -10.13 2.12
CA LEU A 10 -3.58 -9.07 2.72
C LEU A 10 -3.13 -8.73 4.15
N ILE A 11 -2.81 -9.74 4.96
CA ILE A 11 -2.31 -9.54 6.32
C ILE A 11 -0.96 -8.80 6.29
N VAL A 12 -0.03 -9.24 5.44
CA VAL A 12 1.28 -8.59 5.27
C VAL A 12 1.14 -7.14 4.83
N LEU A 13 0.18 -6.85 3.92
CA LEU A 13 -0.10 -5.50 3.46
C LEU A 13 -0.70 -4.62 4.56
N LEU A 14 -1.58 -5.18 5.40
CA LEU A 14 -2.16 -4.44 6.52
C LEU A 14 -1.09 -4.13 7.59
N VAL A 15 -0.24 -5.10 7.88
CA VAL A 15 0.88 -4.95 8.82
C VAL A 15 1.91 -3.94 8.30
N SER A 16 2.21 -3.92 7.00
CA SER A 16 3.16 -2.95 6.43
C SER A 16 2.63 -1.52 6.46
N ILE A 17 1.32 -1.31 6.35
CA ILE A 17 0.70 0.01 6.53
C ILE A 17 0.90 0.48 7.98
N PHE A 18 0.64 -0.37 8.97
CA PHE A 18 0.83 0.00 10.37
C PHE A 18 2.30 0.24 10.75
N ILE A 19 3.22 -0.57 10.23
CA ILE A 19 4.64 -0.49 10.59
C ILE A 19 5.38 0.59 9.80
N CYS A 20 5.00 0.88 8.56
CA CYS A 20 5.73 1.83 7.71
C CYS A 20 4.94 3.08 7.33
N ALA A 21 3.65 2.98 6.96
CA ALA A 21 2.88 4.17 6.57
C ALA A 21 2.58 5.06 7.77
N CYS A 22 2.09 4.50 8.89
CA CYS A 22 1.78 5.29 10.09
C CYS A 22 2.99 6.10 10.62
N PRO A 23 4.18 5.50 10.86
CA PRO A 23 5.34 6.28 11.28
C PRO A 23 5.86 7.19 10.17
N GLY A 24 5.75 6.80 8.90
CA GLY A 24 6.09 7.66 7.77
C GLY A 24 5.25 8.94 7.75
N PHE A 25 3.92 8.84 7.86
CA PHE A 25 3.05 10.01 7.95
C PHE A 25 3.26 10.82 9.23
N ALA A 26 3.53 10.17 10.36
CA ALA A 26 3.82 10.83 11.61
C ALA A 26 5.13 11.64 11.57
N LEU A 27 6.13 11.20 10.80
CA LEU A 27 7.38 11.93 10.58
C LEU A 27 7.29 12.97 9.46
N LEU A 28 6.43 12.75 8.47
CA LEU A 28 6.28 13.65 7.32
C LEU A 28 5.73 15.02 7.74
N ILE A 29 4.68 15.07 8.56
CA ILE A 29 4.05 16.33 8.99
C ILE A 29 5.04 17.24 9.73
N PRO A 30 5.73 16.80 10.81
CA PRO A 30 6.72 17.63 11.50
C PRO A 30 7.94 17.92 10.62
N GLY A 31 8.38 16.98 9.78
CA GLY A 31 9.50 17.20 8.86
C GLY A 31 9.21 18.29 7.83
N VAL A 32 8.02 18.29 7.23
CA VAL A 32 7.57 19.32 6.30
C VAL A 32 7.42 20.67 6.99
N ASN A 33 6.83 20.71 8.18
CA ASN A 33 6.72 21.95 8.95
C ASN A 33 8.10 22.52 9.30
N ALA A 34 9.03 21.70 9.79
CA ALA A 34 10.39 22.13 10.09
C ALA A 34 11.13 22.64 8.83
N PHE A 35 10.95 21.97 7.69
CA PHE A 35 11.56 22.40 6.43
C PHE A 35 11.02 23.76 5.96
N PHE A 36 9.70 23.97 6.05
CA PHE A 36 9.10 25.27 5.75
C PHE A 36 9.52 26.36 6.73
N ASP A 37 9.66 26.03 8.01
CA ASP A 37 10.09 26.97 9.04
C ASP A 37 11.53 27.45 8.78
N VAL A 38 12.43 26.53 8.42
CA VAL A 38 13.81 26.86 8.02
C VAL A 38 13.82 27.76 6.76
N LEU A 39 12.99 27.46 5.76
CA LEU A 39 12.90 28.24 4.52
C LEU A 39 12.29 29.65 4.73
N GLN A 40 11.33 29.79 5.65
CA GLN A 40 10.59 31.03 5.86
C GLN A 40 11.26 31.97 6.84
N THR A 41 11.85 31.43 7.92
CA THR A 41 12.36 32.27 9.00
C THR A 41 13.79 32.71 8.76
N GLY A 42 14.60 31.92 8.04
CA GLY A 42 16.03 32.22 7.82
C GLY A 42 16.78 32.56 9.12
N ASN A 43 16.24 32.16 10.28
CA ASN A 43 16.59 32.70 11.59
C ASN A 43 17.76 31.94 12.22
N VAL A 44 18.76 31.67 11.39
CA VAL A 44 19.93 30.87 11.71
C VAL A 44 21.11 31.80 11.83
N VAL A 45 21.75 31.70 13.00
CA VAL A 45 22.85 32.58 13.43
C VAL A 45 24.09 32.41 12.53
N SER A 46 24.23 31.26 11.87
CA SER A 46 25.31 30.96 10.94
C SER A 46 24.81 30.23 9.68
N GLN A 47 25.55 30.39 8.57
CA GLN A 47 25.27 29.70 7.31
C GLN A 47 25.44 28.17 7.44
N GLU A 48 26.29 27.70 8.35
CA GLU A 48 26.51 26.28 8.58
C GLU A 48 25.29 25.64 9.27
N ASP A 49 24.72 26.32 10.28
CA ASP A 49 23.52 25.85 10.97
C ASP A 49 22.31 25.78 10.02
N TYR A 50 22.20 26.75 9.10
CA TYR A 50 21.17 26.72 8.05
C TYR A 50 21.22 25.45 7.20
N ILE A 51 22.42 25.10 6.74
CA ILE A 51 22.62 23.94 5.87
C ILE A 51 22.31 22.66 6.64
N TRP A 52 22.77 22.57 7.89
CA TRP A 52 22.49 21.42 8.73
C TRP A 52 21.00 21.24 9.03
N ASP A 53 20.28 22.30 9.39
CA ASP A 53 18.84 22.24 9.63
C ASP A 53 18.05 21.90 8.35
N MET A 54 18.49 22.41 7.20
CA MET A 54 17.88 22.07 5.91
C MET A 54 18.10 20.60 5.53
N VAL A 55 19.30 20.06 5.79
CA VAL A 55 19.62 18.65 5.54
C VAL A 55 18.86 17.74 6.50
N LEU A 56 18.74 18.11 7.78
CA LEU A 56 18.04 17.30 8.78
C LEU A 56 16.53 17.25 8.51
N SER A 57 15.92 18.40 8.23
CA SER A 57 14.49 18.50 7.92
C SER A 57 14.16 17.86 6.57
N GLY A 58 14.97 18.10 5.53
CA GLY A 58 14.83 17.45 4.23
C GLY A 58 15.06 15.94 4.29
N GLY A 59 16.04 15.49 5.08
CA GLY A 59 16.35 14.07 5.29
C GLY A 59 15.22 13.33 6.00
N ALA A 60 14.59 13.95 7.00
CA ALA A 60 13.41 13.38 7.68
C ALA A 60 12.23 13.21 6.71
N ILE A 61 11.99 14.17 5.81
CA ILE A 61 10.95 14.08 4.77
C ILE A 61 11.26 12.93 3.80
N LEU A 62 12.51 12.81 3.35
CA LEU A 62 12.92 11.73 2.44
C LEU A 62 12.74 10.35 3.06
N LEU A 63 13.13 10.17 4.33
CA LEU A 63 12.93 8.91 5.04
C LEU A 63 11.44 8.59 5.24
N ALA A 64 10.62 9.60 5.55
CA ALA A 64 9.17 9.45 5.66
C ALA A 64 8.53 9.02 4.33
N LEU A 65 8.92 9.64 3.22
CA LEU A 65 8.44 9.27 1.88
C LEU A 65 8.85 7.84 1.51
N LEU A 66 10.08 7.44 1.85
CA LEU A 66 10.58 6.09 1.58
C LEU A 66 9.82 5.04 2.41
N ALA A 67 9.51 5.35 3.67
CA ALA A 67 8.68 4.50 4.51
C ALA A 67 7.24 4.35 3.95
N ILE A 68 6.64 5.43 3.45
CA ILE A 68 5.30 5.40 2.83
C ILE A 68 5.31 4.65 1.49
N ALA A 69 6.42 4.69 0.73
CA ALA A 69 6.53 4.00 -0.56
C ALA A 69 6.43 2.47 -0.42
N VAL A 70 6.92 1.87 0.66
CA VAL A 70 6.90 0.41 0.88
C VAL A 70 5.48 -0.19 0.82
N PRO A 71 4.49 0.28 1.61
CA PRO A 71 3.12 -0.25 1.54
C PRO A 71 2.45 0.06 0.19
N ILE A 72 2.77 1.18 -0.46
CA ILE A 72 2.26 1.50 -1.81
C ILE A 72 2.75 0.48 -2.83
N ILE A 73 4.04 0.15 -2.83
CA ILE A 73 4.61 -0.85 -3.74
C ILE A 73 3.98 -2.23 -3.50
N LEU A 74 3.82 -2.63 -2.24
CA LEU A 74 3.14 -3.88 -1.89
C LEU A 74 1.69 -3.92 -2.38
N PHE A 75 0.98 -2.79 -2.30
CA PHE A 75 -0.38 -2.67 -2.82
C PHE A 75 -0.44 -2.77 -4.35
N VAL A 76 0.49 -2.13 -5.06
CA VAL A 76 0.61 -2.23 -6.52
C VAL A 76 0.93 -3.67 -6.94
N VAL A 77 1.86 -4.34 -6.27
CA VAL A 77 2.17 -5.76 -6.52
C VAL A 77 0.94 -6.64 -6.26
N TRP A 78 0.19 -6.39 -5.19
CA TRP A 78 -1.06 -7.09 -4.91
C TRP A 78 -2.10 -6.86 -6.01
N LEU A 79 -2.25 -5.63 -6.51
CA LEU A 79 -3.17 -5.28 -7.59
C LEU A 79 -2.83 -6.01 -8.89
N PHE A 80 -1.55 -6.16 -9.24
CA PHE A 80 -1.14 -6.87 -10.44
C PHE A 80 -1.19 -8.40 -10.28
N THR A 81 -1.04 -8.92 -9.06
CA THR A 81 -1.06 -10.37 -8.79
C THR A 81 -2.45 -10.92 -8.50
N ARG A 82 -3.46 -10.07 -8.26
CA ARG A 82 -4.85 -10.53 -8.10
C ARG A 82 -5.35 -11.06 -9.44
N LYS A 83 -5.67 -12.36 -9.49
CA LYS A 83 -6.47 -12.91 -10.60
C LYS A 83 -7.80 -12.16 -10.65
N SER A 84 -8.18 -11.70 -11.84
CA SER A 84 -9.58 -11.35 -12.14
C SER A 84 -10.47 -12.46 -11.62
N LYS A 85 -11.48 -12.12 -10.82
CA LYS A 85 -12.48 -13.10 -10.39
C LYS A 85 -13.29 -13.39 -11.66
N ASP A 86 -13.02 -14.53 -12.28
CA ASP A 86 -13.71 -14.91 -13.50
C ASP A 86 -15.21 -14.95 -13.20
N PRO A 87 -16.05 -14.13 -13.85
CA PRO A 87 -17.48 -14.13 -13.61
C PRO A 87 -18.14 -15.47 -13.96
N TYR A 88 -17.43 -16.37 -14.66
CA TYR A 88 -17.91 -17.71 -15.02
C TYR A 88 -17.54 -18.81 -14.01
N ASP A 89 -16.64 -18.56 -13.05
CA ASP A 89 -16.23 -19.54 -12.01
C ASP A 89 -17.25 -19.68 -10.85
N GLN A 90 -18.37 -18.95 -10.89
CA GLN A 90 -19.41 -18.96 -9.85
C GLN A 90 -20.68 -19.71 -10.23
N ARG A 91 -20.72 -20.36 -11.39
CA ARG A 91 -21.77 -21.35 -11.63
C ARG A 91 -21.33 -22.61 -10.92
N GLU A 92 -21.88 -22.85 -9.72
CA GLU A 92 -22.15 -24.23 -9.33
C GLU A 92 -22.73 -24.91 -10.56
N PRO A 93 -22.23 -26.09 -10.99
CA PRO A 93 -22.90 -26.84 -12.03
C PRO A 93 -24.28 -27.10 -11.45
N THR A 94 -25.27 -26.31 -11.87
CA THR A 94 -26.68 -26.57 -11.59
C THR A 94 -26.86 -27.99 -12.06
N GLY A 95 -26.95 -28.89 -11.08
CA GLY A 95 -26.84 -30.32 -11.32
C GLY A 95 -27.70 -30.61 -12.52
N ALA A 96 -27.09 -31.18 -13.56
CA ALA A 96 -27.87 -31.94 -14.52
C ALA A 96 -28.59 -32.96 -13.64
N SER A 97 -29.85 -32.68 -13.31
CA SER A 97 -30.69 -33.57 -12.54
C SER A 97 -30.62 -34.87 -13.30
N ALA A 98 -30.05 -35.90 -12.66
CA ALA A 98 -30.02 -37.26 -13.18
C ALA A 98 -31.44 -37.82 -13.45
N ASP A 99 -32.47 -37.03 -13.14
CA ASP A 99 -33.89 -37.27 -13.32
C ASP A 99 -34.50 -36.57 -14.55
N ASP A 100 -33.73 -35.88 -15.40
CA ASP A 100 -34.29 -35.28 -16.62
C ASP A 100 -34.66 -36.42 -17.60
N PRO A 101 -35.95 -36.67 -17.88
CA PRO A 101 -36.36 -37.79 -18.71
C PRO A 101 -35.76 -37.62 -20.10
N LEU A 102 -35.01 -38.64 -20.54
CA LEU A 102 -34.47 -38.71 -21.91
C LEU A 102 -35.60 -38.43 -22.92
N PRO A 103 -35.39 -37.51 -23.87
CA PRO A 103 -36.41 -37.22 -24.88
C PRO A 103 -36.74 -38.50 -25.66
N PRO A 104 -38.03 -38.77 -25.95
CA PRO A 104 -38.42 -39.97 -26.65
C PRO A 104 -37.76 -40.02 -28.01
N THR A 105 -37.07 -41.12 -28.29
CA THR A 105 -36.47 -41.40 -29.59
C THR A 105 -37.57 -41.48 -30.64
N ARG A 106 -37.58 -40.54 -31.58
CA ARG A 106 -38.25 -40.70 -32.87
C ARG A 106 -37.29 -41.31 -33.87
#